data_AF-A0A6A8Z9N7-F1
#
_entry.id   AF-A0A6A8Z9N7-F1
#
_cell.length_a   1.000
_cell.length_b   1.000
_cell.length_c   1.000
_cell.angle_alpha   90.00
_cell.angle_beta   90.00
_cell.angle_gamma   90.00
#
_symmetry.space_group_name_H-M   'P 1'
#
loop_
_entity.id
_entity.type
_entity.pdbx_description
1 polymer ?
#
loop_
_entity_poly.entity_id
_entity_poly.type
_entity_poly.pdbx_seq_one_letter_code
_entity_poly.pdbx_strand_id
1 'polypeptide(L)'
;MGKTVQQLIKNAFEAAKTMPPANSELIKELATMLDVSNITLRQACKERDAMKEEVISWAKECDRIVERHTKTRSNMHVLEAMRDLKSISTTSTSNAEAV
;
A
#
# COMPACT_ATOMS: atom_id res chain seq x y z
N MET A 1 15.83 -17.06 4.73
CA MET A 1 14.85 -16.50 3.78
C MET A 1 13.45 -16.76 4.31
N GLY A 2 12.64 -15.72 4.51
CA GLY A 2 11.25 -15.87 4.97
C GLY A 2 10.36 -16.49 3.90
N LYS A 3 9.28 -17.18 4.30
CA LYS A 3 8.27 -17.72 3.37
C LYS A 3 7.46 -16.57 2.77
N THR A 4 7.11 -16.64 1.49
CA THR A 4 6.17 -15.69 0.88
C THR A 4 4.76 -15.91 1.45
N VAL A 5 3.90 -14.89 1.40
CA VAL A 5 2.49 -15.01 1.85
C VAL A 5 1.76 -16.15 1.15
N GLN A 6 1.97 -16.32 -0.16
CA GLN A 6 1.41 -17.43 -0.93
C GLN A 6 1.91 -18.80 -0.45
N GLN A 7 3.19 -18.90 -0.07
CA GLN A 7 3.72 -20.13 0.50
C GLN A 7 3.13 -20.42 1.89
N LEU A 8 2.86 -19.39 2.70
CA LEU A 8 2.18 -19.55 3.99
C LEU A 8 0.75 -20.04 3.82
N ILE A 9 -0.02 -19.43 2.90
CA ILE A 9 -1.39 -19.84 2.57
C ILE A 9 -1.40 -21.30 2.09
N LYS A 10 -0.54 -21.66 1.14
CA LYS A 10 -0.41 -23.02 0.65
C LYS A 10 -0.10 -24.00 1.78
N ASN A 11 0.87 -23.69 2.63
CA ASN A 11 1.25 -24.55 3.74
C ASN A 11 0.12 -24.71 4.77
N ALA A 12 -0.67 -23.65 5.01
CA ALA A 12 -1.82 -23.69 5.92
C ALA A 12 -2.90 -24.64 5.39
N PHE A 13 -3.25 -24.56 4.11
CA PHE A 13 -4.19 -25.49 3.49
C PHE A 13 -3.68 -26.93 3.48
N GLU A 14 -2.39 -27.16 3.24
CA GLU A 14 -1.79 -28.50 3.32
C GLU A 14 -1.83 -29.05 4.75
N ALA A 15 -1.45 -28.25 5.75
CA ALA A 15 -1.47 -28.66 7.15
C ALA A 15 -2.89 -29.04 7.61
N ALA A 16 -3.90 -28.26 7.20
CA ALA A 16 -5.29 -28.48 7.54
C ALA A 16 -5.84 -29.85 7.09
N LYS A 17 -5.23 -30.52 6.11
CA LYS A 17 -5.65 -31.86 5.64
C LYS A 17 -5.46 -32.96 6.68
N THR A 18 -4.53 -32.77 7.61
CA THR A 18 -4.16 -33.78 8.62
C THR A 18 -4.63 -33.43 10.02
N MET A 19 -5.35 -32.32 10.17
CA MET A 19 -5.80 -31.80 11.45
C MET A 19 -7.20 -32.30 11.83
N PRO A 20 -7.53 -32.33 13.14
CA PRO A 20 -8.90 -32.50 13.61
C PRO A 20 -9.84 -31.44 13.00
N PRO A 21 -11.15 -31.74 12.81
CA PRO A 21 -12.08 -30.89 12.07
C PRO A 21 -12.08 -29.41 12.51
N ALA A 22 -12.20 -29.15 13.81
CA ALA A 22 -12.22 -27.79 14.35
C ALA A 22 -10.92 -27.00 14.02
N ASN A 23 -9.76 -27.65 14.15
CA ASN A 23 -8.47 -27.03 13.83
C ASN A 23 -8.30 -26.85 12.32
N SER A 24 -8.78 -27.80 11.50
CA SER A 24 -8.76 -27.72 10.04
C SER A 24 -9.54 -26.52 9.54
N GLU A 25 -10.75 -26.31 10.07
CA GLU A 25 -11.62 -25.18 9.74
C GLU A 25 -10.97 -23.84 10.08
N LEU A 26 -10.49 -23.70 11.32
CA LEU A 26 -9.82 -22.48 11.78
C LEU A 26 -8.60 -22.12 10.91
N ILE A 27 -7.75 -23.11 10.58
CA ILE A 27 -6.55 -22.86 9.75
C ILE A 27 -6.93 -22.46 8.31
N LYS A 28 -7.98 -23.06 7.74
CA LYS A 28 -8.48 -22.67 6.41
C LYS A 28 -9.06 -21.26 6.42
N GLU A 29 -9.80 -20.89 7.47
CA GLU A 29 -10.35 -19.55 7.62
C GLU A 29 -9.24 -18.50 7.74
N LEU A 30 -8.23 -18.75 8.60
CA LEU A 30 -7.05 -17.89 8.71
C LEU A 30 -6.29 -17.76 7.38
N ALA A 31 -6.10 -18.85 6.65
CA ALA A 31 -5.46 -18.83 5.34
C ALA A 31 -6.25 -17.99 4.32
N THR A 32 -7.57 -18.09 4.36
CA THR A 32 -8.48 -17.33 3.48
C THR A 32 -8.46 -15.84 3.82
N MET A 33 -8.53 -15.49 5.11
CA MET A 33 -8.42 -14.09 5.55
C MET A 33 -7.06 -13.48 5.17
N LEU A 34 -5.98 -14.26 5.28
CA LEU A 34 -4.65 -13.82 4.87
C LEU A 34 -4.58 -13.57 3.35
N ASP A 35 -5.20 -14.42 2.54
CA ASP A 35 -5.24 -14.26 1.08
C ASP A 35 -6.01 -13.01 0.66
N VAL A 36 -7.23 -12.84 1.19
CA VAL A 36 -8.05 -11.64 0.96
C VAL A 36 -7.31 -10.39 1.40
N SER A 37 -6.71 -10.39 2.60
CA SER A 37 -5.95 -9.25 3.10
C SER A 37 -4.74 -8.93 2.22
N ASN A 38 -4.05 -9.94 1.70
CA ASN A 38 -2.91 -9.75 0.82
C ASN A 38 -3.31 -9.13 -0.53
N ILE A 39 -4.41 -9.60 -1.11
CA ILE A 39 -4.95 -9.06 -2.36
C ILE A 39 -5.37 -7.61 -2.16
N THR A 40 -6.15 -7.32 -1.11
CA THR A 40 -6.61 -5.96 -0.78
C THR A 40 -5.43 -5.02 -0.55
N LEU A 41 -4.42 -5.44 0.22
CA LEU A 41 -3.22 -4.62 0.46
C LEU A 41 -2.44 -4.33 -0.83
N ARG A 42 -2.30 -5.33 -1.72
CA ARG A 42 -1.64 -5.13 -3.02
C ARG A 42 -2.41 -4.14 -3.88
N GLN A 43 -3.74 -4.23 -3.90
CA GLN A 43 -4.58 -3.32 -4.66
C GLN A 43 -4.50 -1.90 -4.10
N ALA A 44 -4.59 -1.73 -2.78
CA ALA A 44 -4.42 -0.44 -2.12
C ALA A 44 -3.04 0.17 -2.38
N CYS A 45 -1.96 -0.63 -2.40
CA CYS A 45 -0.63 -0.16 -2.77
C CYS A 45 -0.58 0.37 -4.20
N LYS A 46 -1.21 -0.35 -5.16
CA LYS A 46 -1.28 0.09 -6.56
C LYS A 46 -2.04 1.41 -6.71
N GLU A 47 -3.19 1.52 -6.06
CA GLU A 47 -4.01 2.75 -6.07
C GLU A 47 -3.29 3.93 -5.45
N ARG A 48 -2.62 3.72 -4.31
CA ARG A 48 -1.76 4.72 -3.68
C ARG A 48 -0.66 5.18 -4.62
N ASP A 49 0.02 4.27 -5.29
CA ASP A 49 1.13 4.62 -6.18
C ASP A 49 0.64 5.37 -7.43
N ALA A 50 -0.51 4.98 -7.99
CA ALA A 50 -1.16 5.74 -9.06
C ALA A 50 -1.54 7.16 -8.60
N MET A 51 -2.12 7.29 -7.40
CA MET A 51 -2.48 8.58 -6.82
C MET A 51 -1.26 9.47 -6.57
N LYS A 52 -0.13 8.91 -6.13
CA LYS A 52 1.13 9.66 -5.99
C LYS A 52 1.58 10.25 -7.32
N GLU A 53 1.54 9.48 -8.40
CA GLU A 53 1.90 9.96 -9.73
C GLU A 53 0.96 11.08 -10.21
N GLU A 54 -0.36 10.94 -9.98
CA GLU A 54 -1.34 11.97 -10.32
C GLU A 54 -1.10 13.28 -9.55
N VAL A 55 -0.86 13.20 -8.23
CA VAL A 55 -0.54 14.36 -7.39
C VAL A 55 0.71 15.09 -7.90
N ILE A 56 1.77 14.35 -8.24
CA ILE A 56 3.00 14.94 -8.79
C ILE A 56 2.77 15.54 -10.18
N SER A 57 1.96 14.91 -11.02
CA SER A 57 1.59 15.45 -12.34
C SER A 57 0.85 16.79 -12.22
N TRP A 58 -0.12 16.87 -11.31
CA TRP A 58 -0.85 18.11 -11.03
C TRP A 58 0.06 19.20 -10.46
N ALA A 59 0.94 18.85 -9.52
CA ALA A 59 1.91 19.80 -8.97
C ALA A 59 2.84 20.38 -10.06
N LYS A 60 3.27 19.56 -11.03
CA LYS A 60 4.05 20.03 -12.19
C LYS A 60 3.26 21.00 -13.06
N GLU A 61 1.97 20.76 -13.30
CA GLU A 61 1.15 21.71 -14.07
C GLU A 61 0.92 23.00 -13.29
N CYS A 62 0.76 22.96 -11.96
CA CYS A 62 0.75 24.17 -11.12
C CYS A 62 2.03 24.99 -11.28
N ASP A 63 3.20 24.34 -11.17
CA ASP A 63 4.50 25.02 -11.38
C ASP A 63 4.62 25.59 -12.80
N ARG A 64 4.13 24.88 -13.81
CA ARG A 64 4.09 25.36 -15.21
C ARG A 64 3.18 26.57 -15.38
N ILE A 65 2.01 26.59 -14.73
CA ILE A 65 1.10 27.74 -14.73
C ILE A 65 1.79 28.94 -14.09
N VAL A 66 2.45 28.76 -12.94
CA VAL A 66 3.22 29.84 -12.28
C VAL A 66 4.31 30.36 -13.19
N GLU A 67 5.08 29.50 -13.84
CA GLU A 67 6.14 29.90 -14.77
C GLU A 67 5.58 30.69 -15.96
N ARG A 68 4.42 30.29 -16.53
CA ARG A 68 3.79 31.04 -17.63
C ARG A 68 3.44 32.47 -17.23
N HIS A 69 2.96 32.69 -16.01
CA HIS A 69 2.50 34.01 -15.53
C HIS A 69 3.65 34.87 -15.02
N THR A 70 4.57 34.29 -14.27
CA THR A 70 5.67 35.01 -13.61
C THR A 70 6.93 35.12 -14.45
N LYS A 71 7.00 34.35 -15.55
CA LYS A 71 8.21 34.16 -16.37
C LYS A 71 9.42 33.66 -15.57
N THR A 72 9.17 33.08 -14.40
CA THR A 72 10.19 32.56 -13.49
C THR A 72 9.95 31.07 -13.30
N ARG A 73 10.99 30.26 -13.49
CA ARG A 73 10.91 28.82 -13.28
C ARG A 73 10.63 28.52 -11.81
N SER A 74 9.63 27.68 -11.54
CA SER A 74 9.26 27.20 -10.21
C SER A 74 9.26 25.67 -10.18
N ASN A 75 9.61 25.11 -9.03
CA ASN A 75 9.37 23.70 -8.67
C ASN A 75 8.77 23.58 -7.26
N MET A 76 8.23 24.68 -6.72
CA MET A 76 7.75 24.78 -5.34
C MET A 76 6.62 23.79 -5.07
N HIS A 77 5.64 23.68 -5.98
CA HIS A 77 4.47 22.83 -5.78
C HIS A 77 4.87 21.35 -5.81
N VAL A 78 5.79 20.97 -6.69
CA VAL A 78 6.31 19.59 -6.72
C VAL A 78 7.04 19.26 -5.41
N LEU A 79 7.89 20.17 -4.91
CA LEU A 79 8.61 19.96 -3.65
C LEU A 79 7.67 19.86 -2.44
N GLU A 80 6.62 20.67 -2.41
CA GLU A 80 5.58 20.60 -1.37
C GLU A 80 4.80 19.29 -1.45
N ALA A 81 4.32 18.91 -2.64
CA ALA A 81 3.60 17.65 -2.84
C ALA A 81 4.44 16.43 -2.43
N MET A 82 5.74 16.40 -2.75
CA MET A 82 6.64 15.33 -2.31
C MET A 82 6.79 15.27 -0.79
N ARG A 83 6.86 16.43 -0.12
CA ARG A 83 6.95 16.51 1.34
C ARG A 83 5.67 15.99 2.00
N ASP A 84 4.52 16.39 1.47
CA ASP A 84 3.21 15.99 2.01
C ASP A 84 2.95 14.50 1.81
N LEU A 85 3.27 13.97 0.62
CA LEU A 85 3.19 12.52 0.35
C LEU A 85 4.08 11.71 1.31
N LYS A 86 5.27 12.23 1.66
CA LYS A 86 6.15 11.58 2.64
C LYS A 86 5.54 11.62 4.05
N SER A 87 4.98 12.76 4.45
CA SER A 87 4.31 12.95 5.75
C SER A 87 3.11 12.00 5.91
N ILE A 88 2.25 11.93 4.90
CA ILE A 88 1.08 11.05 4.90
C ILE A 88 1.51 9.58 5.02
N SER A 89 2.54 9.18 4.28
CA SER A 89 3.05 7.80 4.32
C SER A 89 3.60 7.41 5.70
N THR A 90 4.21 8.34 6.44
CA THR A 90 4.75 8.06 7.79
C THR A 90 3.66 7.93 8.85
N THR A 91 2.58 8.70 8.74
CA THR A 91 1.46 8.66 9.69
C THR A 91 0.63 7.38 9.54
N SER A 92 0.58 6.79 8.34
CA SER A 92 -0.15 5.54 8.11
C SER A 92 0.51 4.30 8.74
N THR A 93 1.83 4.29 8.92
CA THR A 93 2.54 3.15 9.53
C THR A 93 2.57 3.22 11.06
N SER A 94 2.56 4.41 11.66
CA SER A 94 2.58 4.57 13.13
C SER A 94 1.27 4.12 13.80
N ASN A 95 0.15 4.15 13.08
CA ASN A 95 -1.15 3.72 13.62
C ASN A 95 -1.38 2.20 13.56
N ALA A 96 -0.53 1.45 12.86
CA ALA A 96 -0.62 -0.01 12.78
C ALA A 96 0.09 -0.74 13.96
N GLU A 97 0.90 -0.02 14.75
CA GLU A 97 1.65 -0.57 15.90
C GLU A 97 0.97 -0.28 17.26
N ALA A 98 -0.22 0.34 17.25
CA ALA A 98 -0.91 0.80 18.47
C ALA A 98 -2.12 -0.06 18.89
N VAL A 99 -2.25 -1.30 18.39
CA VAL A 99 -3.31 -2.25 18.80
C VAL A 99 -2.72 -3.60 19.18
#